data_AF-A0A6B3HLC8-F1
#
_entry.id   AF-A0A6B3HLC8-F1
#
_cell.length_a   1.000
_cell.length_b   1.000
_cell.length_c   1.000
_cell.angle_alpha   90.00
_cell.angle_beta   90.00
_cell.angle_gamma   90.00
#
_symmetry.space_group_name_H-M   'P 1'
#
loop_
_entity.id
_entity.type
_entity.pdbx_description
1 polymer ?
#
loop_
_entity_poly.entity_id
_entity_poly.type
_entity_poly.pdbx_seq_one_letter_code
_entity_poly.pdbx_strand_id
1 'polypeptide(L)'
;HAAKEEQGKMELRVRQLTQLLEHAKVGEAPADDGVVEPGMVVTIAFDGDEDDTTTFLLASREYASSDIETYSPQSPLGVGVNGKRTGEDAEYELPNGKTAT
;
A
#
# COMPACT_ATOMS: atom_id res chain seq x y z
N HIS A 1 30.24 -0.69 -23.30
CA HIS A 1 29.18 -1.63 -22.87
C HIS A 1 28.37 -1.10 -21.69
N ALA A 2 28.98 -0.70 -20.56
CA ALA A 2 28.27 -0.17 -19.38
C ALA A 2 27.36 1.07 -19.63
N ALA A 3 27.79 2.03 -20.46
CA ALA A 3 26.98 3.22 -20.74
C ALA A 3 25.64 2.92 -21.43
N LYS A 4 25.59 1.86 -22.24
CA LYS A 4 24.37 1.46 -22.96
C LYS A 4 23.39 0.70 -22.05
N GLU A 5 23.91 -0.04 -21.07
CA GLU A 5 23.11 -0.71 -20.04
C GLU A 5 22.51 0.30 -19.06
N GLU A 6 23.30 1.28 -18.59
CA GLU A 6 22.81 2.35 -17.71
C GLU A 6 21.78 3.25 -18.42
N GLN A 7 22.00 3.58 -19.70
CA GLN A 7 21.00 4.28 -20.50
C GLN A 7 19.68 3.50 -20.58
N GLY A 8 19.73 2.19 -20.84
CA GLY A 8 18.53 1.35 -20.91
C GLY A 8 17.76 1.29 -19.59
N LYS A 9 18.45 1.25 -18.44
CA LYS A 9 17.82 1.32 -17.11
C LYS A 9 17.14 2.68 -16.88
N MET A 10 17.79 3.77 -17.27
CA MET A 10 17.21 5.11 -17.15
C MET A 10 15.96 5.25 -18.04
N GLU A 11 15.99 4.77 -19.29
CA GLU A 11 14.84 4.78 -20.19
C GLU A 11 13.67 3.95 -19.65
N LEU A 12 13.95 2.77 -19.06
CA LEU A 12 12.95 1.96 -18.35
C LEU A 12 12.33 2.71 -17.17
N ARG A 13 13.16 3.37 -16.35
CA ARG A 13 12.66 4.14 -15.21
C ARG A 13 11.82 5.33 -15.66
N VAL A 14 12.25 6.05 -16.69
CA VAL A 14 11.48 7.16 -17.30
C VAL A 14 10.13 6.65 -17.77
N ARG A 15 10.09 5.54 -18.52
CA ARG A 15 8.82 4.96 -18.98
C ARG A 15 7.89 4.58 -17.83
N GLN A 16 8.42 3.96 -16.78
CA GLN A 16 7.65 3.60 -15.59
C GLN A 16 7.07 4.84 -14.90
N LEU A 17 7.90 5.87 -14.70
CA LEU A 17 7.48 7.14 -14.09
C LEU A 17 6.43 7.85 -14.93
N THR A 18 6.60 7.90 -16.26
CA THR A 18 5.60 8.50 -17.17
C THR A 18 4.27 7.78 -17.08
N GLN A 19 4.25 6.43 -17.08
CA GLN A 19 3.01 5.68 -16.92
C GLN A 19 2.35 5.93 -15.57
N LEU A 20 3.14 6.09 -14.52
CA LEU A 20 2.59 6.40 -13.21
C LEU A 20 1.98 7.80 -13.18
N LEU A 21 2.66 8.80 -13.73
CA LEU A 21 2.13 10.16 -13.83
C LEU A 21 0.87 10.23 -14.69
N GLU A 22 0.81 9.50 -15.80
CA GLU A 22 -0.33 9.46 -16.72
C GLU A 22 -1.58 8.85 -16.07
N HIS A 23 -1.39 7.87 -15.18
CA HIS A 23 -2.48 7.18 -14.48
C HIS A 23 -2.66 7.63 -13.03
N ALA A 24 -1.92 8.64 -12.58
CA ALA A 24 -2.01 9.17 -11.24
C ALA A 24 -3.41 9.77 -11.02
N LYS A 25 -4.27 9.03 -10.33
CA LYS A 25 -5.51 9.58 -9.78
C LYS A 25 -5.17 10.40 -8.54
N VAL A 26 -5.27 11.72 -8.65
CA VAL A 26 -5.39 12.61 -7.49
C VAL A 26 -6.85 12.60 -7.10
N GLY A 27 -7.21 11.71 -6.17
CA GLY A 27 -8.56 11.60 -5.64
C GLY A 27 -8.81 12.56 -4.48
N GLU A 28 -10.07 12.85 -4.22
CA GLU A 28 -10.49 13.33 -2.90
C GLU A 28 -10.30 12.20 -1.87
N ALA A 29 -10.10 12.56 -0.61
CA ALA A 29 -10.08 11.56 0.45
C ALA A 29 -11.40 10.77 0.43
N PRO A 30 -11.35 9.43 0.50
CA PRO A 30 -12.56 8.62 0.54
C PRO A 30 -13.44 8.98 1.74
N ALA A 31 -14.73 8.66 1.66
CA ALA A 31 -15.67 8.94 2.74
C ALA A 31 -15.35 8.05 3.96
N ASP A 32 -15.35 8.62 5.15
CA ASP A 32 -15.21 7.85 6.40
C ASP A 32 -16.54 7.14 6.73
N ASP A 33 -16.83 6.05 6.02
CA ASP A 33 -18.05 5.24 6.14
C ASP A 33 -17.81 3.87 6.80
N GLY A 34 -16.61 3.73 7.40
CA GLY A 34 -16.14 2.52 8.07
C GLY A 34 -15.66 1.42 7.13
N VAL A 35 -15.52 1.67 5.82
CA VAL A 35 -14.86 0.77 4.86
C VAL A 35 -13.45 1.26 4.57
N VAL A 36 -12.46 0.37 4.63
CA VAL A 36 -11.07 0.70 4.32
C VAL A 36 -10.90 0.93 2.82
N GLU A 37 -10.41 2.12 2.43
CA GLU A 37 -10.14 2.48 1.04
C GLU A 37 -8.75 3.13 0.88
N PRO A 38 -8.15 3.11 -0.33
CA PRO A 38 -6.90 3.80 -0.59
C PRO A 38 -7.00 5.30 -0.29
N GLY A 39 -6.03 5.84 0.44
CA GLY A 39 -6.02 7.20 0.95
C GLY A 39 -6.40 7.32 2.43
N MET A 40 -6.85 6.24 3.06
CA MET A 40 -7.16 6.22 4.49
C MET A 40 -5.95 5.85 5.36
N VAL A 41 -5.94 6.37 6.59
CA VAL A 41 -5.08 5.88 7.68
C VAL A 41 -5.80 4.73 8.37
N VAL A 42 -5.19 3.55 8.34
CA VAL A 42 -5.75 2.30 8.85
C VAL A 42 -4.98 1.88 10.09
N THR A 43 -5.68 1.47 11.12
CA THR A 43 -5.09 0.79 12.29
C THR A 43 -5.58 -0.64 12.34
N ILE A 44 -4.67 -1.58 12.49
CA ILE A 44 -4.95 -3.00 12.66
C ILE A 44 -4.35 -3.51 13.96
N ALA A 45 -4.97 -4.54 14.52
CA ALA A 45 -4.47 -5.35 15.63
C ALA A 45 -4.06 -6.72 15.08
N PHE A 46 -2.86 -7.18 15.39
CA PHE A 46 -2.38 -8.49 14.91
C PHE A 46 -2.92 -9.60 15.81
N ASP A 47 -3.37 -10.72 15.21
CA ASP A 47 -3.91 -11.87 15.94
C ASP A 47 -5.03 -11.51 16.96
N GLY A 48 -5.74 -10.39 16.73
CA GLY A 48 -6.78 -9.87 17.62
C GLY A 48 -6.26 -9.25 18.93
N ASP A 49 -4.97 -8.97 19.04
CA ASP A 49 -4.35 -8.33 20.21
C ASP A 49 -4.37 -6.80 20.08
N GLU A 50 -5.24 -6.13 20.85
CA GLU A 50 -5.37 -4.66 20.86
C GLU A 50 -4.11 -3.94 21.40
N ASP A 51 -3.22 -4.66 22.10
CA ASP A 51 -1.93 -4.12 22.55
C ASP A 51 -0.83 -4.26 21.47
N ASP A 52 -1.04 -5.06 20.42
CA ASP A 52 -0.13 -5.22 19.28
C ASP A 52 -0.76 -4.67 17.99
N THR A 53 -0.63 -3.35 17.83
CA THR A 53 -1.24 -2.62 16.71
C THR A 53 -0.22 -1.94 15.81
N THR A 54 -0.64 -1.70 14.57
CA THR A 54 0.10 -0.89 13.60
C THR A 54 -0.85 0.06 12.87
N THR A 55 -0.42 1.31 12.74
CA THR A 55 -1.14 2.37 12.03
C THR A 55 -0.36 2.80 10.80
N PHE A 56 -1.01 2.84 9.64
CA PHE A 56 -0.37 3.17 8.38
C PHE A 56 -1.30 3.85 7.38
N LEU A 57 -0.73 4.55 6.41
CA LEU A 57 -1.45 5.08 5.25
C LEU A 57 -1.56 4.00 4.17
N LEU A 58 -2.78 3.69 3.72
CA LEU A 58 -3.02 2.79 2.59
C LEU A 58 -2.90 3.59 1.28
N ALA A 59 -1.69 3.71 0.72
CA ALA A 59 -1.45 4.51 -0.49
C ALA A 59 -0.30 3.95 -1.34
N SER A 60 -0.16 4.43 -2.57
CA SER A 60 1.00 4.07 -3.39
C SER A 60 2.30 4.45 -2.67
N ARG A 61 3.32 3.58 -2.76
CA ARG A 61 4.66 3.83 -2.18
C ARG A 61 5.32 5.09 -2.74
N GLU A 62 4.87 5.56 -3.90
CA GLU A 62 5.36 6.82 -4.47
C GLU A 62 4.87 8.06 -3.72
N TYR A 63 3.83 7.94 -2.88
CA TYR A 63 3.37 8.96 -1.94
C TYR A 63 3.89 8.75 -0.51
N ALA A 64 4.81 7.79 -0.29
CA ALA A 64 5.35 7.54 1.04
C ALA A 64 6.09 8.79 1.55
N SER A 65 5.67 9.29 2.72
CA SER A 65 6.37 10.35 3.44
C SER A 65 7.15 9.75 4.62
N SER A 66 8.00 10.54 5.26
CA SER A 66 8.67 10.15 6.51
C SER A 66 7.73 10.16 7.73
N ASP A 67 6.55 10.74 7.58
CA ASP A 67 5.69 11.09 8.72
C ASP A 67 4.75 9.94 9.10
N ILE A 68 4.40 9.09 8.13
CA ILE A 68 3.53 7.94 8.33
C ILE A 68 4.02 6.76 7.49
N GLU A 69 4.05 5.59 8.11
CA GLU A 69 4.35 4.36 7.38
C GLU A 69 3.28 4.12 6.31
N THR A 70 3.71 3.75 5.10
CA THR A 70 2.82 3.66 3.94
C THR A 70 2.89 2.27 3.33
N TYR A 71 1.74 1.60 3.22
CA TYR A 71 1.60 0.31 2.54
C TYR A 71 0.75 0.47 1.28
N SER A 72 1.16 -0.21 0.21
CA SER A 72 0.42 -0.17 -1.05
C SER A 72 -0.84 -1.05 -0.98
N PRO A 73 -1.94 -0.66 -1.66
CA PRO A 73 -3.13 -1.51 -1.83
C PRO A 73 -2.84 -2.86 -2.50
N GLN A 74 -1.68 -2.99 -3.15
CA GLN A 74 -1.23 -4.20 -3.83
C GLN A 74 -0.27 -5.06 -2.97
N SER A 75 0.13 -4.59 -1.80
CA SER A 75 0.92 -5.38 -0.84
C SER A 75 0.04 -6.46 -0.19
N PRO A 76 0.61 -7.54 0.37
CA PRO A 76 -0.19 -8.59 1.02
C PRO A 76 -1.15 -8.02 2.07
N LEU A 77 -0.64 -7.15 2.95
CA LEU A 77 -1.42 -6.46 3.97
C LEU A 77 -2.49 -5.55 3.36
N GLY A 78 -2.12 -4.76 2.34
CA GLY A 78 -3.05 -3.88 1.63
C GLY A 78 -4.19 -4.64 0.94
N VAL A 79 -3.90 -5.80 0.36
CA VAL A 79 -4.93 -6.68 -0.23
C VAL A 79 -5.85 -7.26 0.84
N GLY A 80 -5.30 -7.62 2.01
CA GLY A 80 -6.08 -8.17 3.12
C GLY A 80 -7.08 -7.19 3.72
N VAL A 81 -6.71 -5.92 3.86
CA VAL A 81 -7.54 -4.89 4.51
C VAL A 81 -8.44 -4.10 3.55
N ASN A 82 -8.07 -3.97 2.27
CA ASN A 82 -8.80 -3.10 1.35
C ASN A 82 -10.24 -3.59 1.12
N GLY A 83 -11.23 -2.73 1.42
CA GLY A 83 -12.65 -3.04 1.36
C GLY A 83 -13.23 -3.71 2.62
N LYS A 84 -12.41 -4.01 3.63
CA LYS A 84 -12.89 -4.51 4.94
C LYS A 84 -13.53 -3.40 5.75
N ARG A 85 -14.45 -3.79 6.64
CA ARG A 85 -15.04 -2.86 7.60
C ARG A 85 -14.30 -2.88 8.93
N THR A 86 -14.41 -1.78 9.68
CA THR A 86 -13.94 -1.73 11.06
C THR A 86 -14.56 -2.87 11.88
N GLY A 87 -13.71 -3.62 12.59
CA GLY A 87 -14.10 -4.77 13.41
C GLY A 87 -14.19 -6.10 12.65
N GLU A 88 -13.93 -6.13 11.34
CA GLU A 88 -13.76 -7.37 10.60
C GLU A 88 -12.32 -7.85 10.63
N ASP A 89 -12.15 -9.17 10.66
CA ASP A 89 -10.84 -9.79 10.49
C ASP A 89 -10.37 -9.65 9.03
N ALA A 90 -9.10 -9.27 8.87
CA ALA A 90 -8.40 -9.24 7.61
C ALA A 90 -7.41 -10.39 7.56
N GLU A 91 -7.13 -10.93 6.38
CA GLU A 91 -6.14 -12.00 6.21
C GLU A 91 -5.12 -11.56 5.17
N TYR A 92 -3.83 -11.83 5.42
CA TYR A 92 -2.75 -11.52 4.48
C TYR A 92 -1.72 -12.62 4.38
N GLU A 93 -1.11 -12.75 3.21
CA GLU A 93 -0.10 -13.76 2.93
C GLU A 93 1.29 -13.32 3.44
N LEU A 94 1.91 -14.19 4.23
CA LEU A 94 3.28 -14.05 4.69
C LEU A 94 4.27 -14.56 3.62
N PRO A 95 5.55 -14.13 3.65
CA PRO A 95 6.56 -14.57 2.67
C PRO A 95 6.80 -16.09 2.61
N ASN A 96 6.36 -16.82 3.63
CA ASN A 96 6.44 -18.28 3.70
C ASN A 96 5.19 -18.99 3.13
N GLY A 97 4.25 -18.25 2.53
CA GLY A 97 3.01 -18.76 1.93
C GLY A 97 1.91 -19.11 2.95
N LYS A 98 2.09 -18.79 4.23
CA LYS A 98 1.04 -18.91 5.24
C LYS A 98 0.20 -17.65 5.30
N THR A 99 -1.02 -17.77 5.81
CA THR A 99 -1.88 -16.63 6.10
C THR A 99 -1.71 -16.20 7.55
N ALA A 100 -1.72 -14.88 7.79
CA ALA A 100 -1.83 -14.25 9.11
C ALA A 100 -3.11 -13.40 9.16
N THR A 101 -3.58 -13.14 10.37
CA THR A 101 -4.81 -12.38 10.64
C THR A 101 -4.47 -11.08 11.37
#